data_AF-A0A5N7MSA8-F1
#
_entry.id   AF-A0A5N7MSA8-F1
#
_cell.length_a   1.000
_cell.length_b   1.000
_cell.length_c   1.000
_cell.angle_alpha   90.00
_cell.angle_beta   90.00
_cell.angle_gamma   90.00
#
_symmetry.space_group_name_H-M   'P 1'
#
loop_
_entity.id
_entity.type
_entity.pdbx_description
1 polymer ?
#
loop_
_entity_poly.entity_id
_entity_poly.type
_entity_poly.pdbx_seq_one_letter_code
_entity_poly.pdbx_strand_id
1 'polypeptide(L)'
;MPGRAILSPHEEIARAAAEIAPIPRGDDGEPVFREPWEAQAFAMTLALYERGLFTWPEWAGALSAVIKRGQAAGDCDDGSTYYQHWLSAVEQLVSDKGIVTEQALAKRRDAWDRAAHATPHGQPILLENDPLR
;
A
#
# COMPACT_ATOMS: atom_id res chain seq x y z
N MET A 1 17.96 37.21 1.03
CA MET A 1 18.30 35.80 0.74
C MET A 1 17.23 34.93 1.39
N PRO A 2 16.15 34.49 0.71
CA PRO A 2 15.26 33.51 1.32
C PRO A 2 15.89 32.13 1.18
N GLY A 3 16.02 31.45 2.32
CA GLY A 3 16.57 30.10 2.43
C GLY A 3 15.75 29.11 1.61
N ARG A 4 16.46 28.33 0.80
CA ARG A 4 15.90 27.21 0.03
C ARG A 4 15.42 26.19 1.06
N ALA A 5 14.11 26.04 1.23
CA ALA A 5 13.53 24.96 2.01
C ALA A 5 14.02 23.65 1.38
N ILE A 6 14.78 22.87 2.15
CA ILE A 6 15.20 21.51 1.80
C ILE A 6 14.00 20.63 2.13
N LEU A 7 12.95 20.70 1.31
CA LEU A 7 11.90 19.70 1.38
C LEU A 7 12.52 18.40 0.88
N SER A 8 12.43 17.36 1.70
CA SER A 8 12.98 16.06 1.33
C SER A 8 12.20 15.51 0.14
N PRO A 9 12.81 14.78 -0.80
CA PRO A 9 12.12 14.21 -1.96
C PRO A 9 10.85 13.43 -1.59
N HIS A 10 10.89 12.71 -0.45
CA HIS A 10 9.73 12.00 0.11
C HIS A 10 8.53 12.91 0.46
N GLU A 11 8.75 14.15 0.93
CA GLU A 11 7.68 15.09 1.30
C GLU A 11 7.00 15.70 0.06
N GLU A 12 7.79 16.03 -0.97
CA GLU A 12 7.25 16.50 -2.26
C GLU A 12 6.42 15.41 -2.93
N ILE A 13 6.87 14.17 -2.83
CA ILE A 13 6.16 13.04 -3.42
C ILE A 13 4.91 12.69 -2.58
N ALA A 14 4.96 12.72 -1.25
CA ALA A 14 3.77 12.56 -0.41
C ALA A 14 2.72 13.64 -0.67
N ARG A 15 3.16 14.87 -0.98
CA ARG A 15 2.29 15.98 -1.37
C ARG A 15 1.69 15.76 -2.76
N ALA A 16 2.48 15.36 -3.76
CA ALA A 16 1.98 15.04 -5.10
C ALA A 16 1.03 13.82 -5.08
N ALA A 17 1.34 12.81 -4.26
CA ALA A 17 0.48 11.67 -4.01
C ALA A 17 -0.85 12.11 -3.39
N ALA A 18 -0.84 13.07 -2.46
CA ALA A 18 -2.04 13.60 -1.82
C ALA A 18 -2.92 14.46 -2.75
N GLU A 19 -2.34 15.10 -3.77
CA GLU A 19 -3.11 15.82 -4.80
C GLU A 19 -3.82 14.85 -5.76
N ILE A 20 -3.31 13.62 -5.88
CA ILE A 20 -3.72 12.64 -6.91
C ILE A 20 -4.54 11.49 -6.31
N ALA A 21 -4.27 11.12 -5.06
CA ALA A 21 -5.02 10.16 -4.27
C ALA A 21 -5.34 10.82 -2.92
N PRO A 22 -6.61 10.91 -2.50
CA PRO A 22 -6.97 11.59 -1.26
C PRO A 22 -6.47 10.79 -0.05
N ILE A 23 -5.24 11.06 0.38
CA ILE A 23 -4.68 10.49 1.60
C ILE A 23 -5.45 11.09 2.78
N PRO A 24 -6.07 10.29 3.66
CA PRO A 24 -6.67 10.79 4.89
C PRO A 24 -5.60 11.51 5.72
N ARG A 25 -5.83 12.80 6.00
CA ARG A 25 -4.89 13.63 6.76
C ARG A 25 -5.45 13.99 8.13
N GLY A 26 -4.55 14.11 9.11
CA GLY A 26 -4.85 14.62 10.44
C GLY A 26 -4.92 16.14 10.42
N ASP A 27 -5.22 16.72 11.58
CA ASP A 27 -5.29 18.19 11.76
C ASP A 27 -3.93 18.88 11.53
N ASP A 28 -2.84 18.13 11.64
CA ASP A 28 -1.46 18.54 11.33
C ASP A 28 -1.10 18.43 9.84
N GLY A 29 -2.01 17.87 9.02
CA GLY A 29 -1.81 17.64 7.61
C GLY A 29 -1.01 16.37 7.29
N GLU A 30 -0.60 15.58 8.28
CA GLU A 30 0.13 14.33 8.08
C GLU A 30 -0.81 13.17 7.71
N PRO A 31 -0.34 12.16 6.95
CA PRO A 31 -1.11 10.95 6.70
C PRO A 31 -1.52 10.26 8.01
N VAL A 32 -2.82 10.00 8.17
CA VAL A 32 -3.34 9.25 9.31
C VAL A 32 -3.42 7.78 8.94
N PHE A 33 -2.79 6.95 9.76
CA PHE A 33 -2.83 5.49 9.66
C PHE A 33 -3.51 4.94 10.90
N ARG A 34 -4.56 4.13 10.70
CA ARG A 34 -5.30 3.44 11.76
C ARG A 34 -4.51 2.23 12.27
N GLU A 35 -3.77 1.59 11.38
CA GLU A 35 -3.01 0.37 11.66
C GLU A 35 -1.60 0.48 11.07
N PRO A 36 -0.58 -0.18 11.67
CA PRO A 36 0.81 -0.10 11.18
C PRO A 36 0.98 -0.54 9.73
N TRP A 37 0.15 -1.47 9.23
CA TRP A 37 0.24 -1.96 7.86
C TRP A 37 -0.17 -0.90 6.82
N GLU A 38 -1.02 0.06 7.18
CA GLU A 38 -1.45 1.13 6.27
C GLU A 38 -0.26 2.05 5.93
N ALA A 39 0.55 2.38 6.95
CA ALA A 39 1.79 3.13 6.77
C ALA A 39 2.80 2.37 5.89
N GLN A 40 2.87 1.05 6.04
CA GLN A 40 3.73 0.20 5.20
C GLN A 40 3.26 0.17 3.75
N ALA A 41 1.95 0.05 3.51
CA ALA A 41 1.39 0.09 2.17
C ALA A 41 1.67 1.42 1.47
N PHE A 42 1.49 2.54 2.18
CA PHE A 42 1.86 3.86 1.69
C PHE A 42 3.35 3.97 1.35
N ALA A 43 4.23 3.56 2.26
CA ALA A 43 5.67 3.59 2.06
C ALA A 43 6.12 2.72 0.88
N MET A 44 5.50 1.54 0.67
CA MET A 44 5.77 0.69 -0.49
C MET A 44 5.37 1.37 -1.80
N THR A 45 4.19 1.98 -1.88
CA THR A 45 3.76 2.74 -3.08
C THR A 45 4.78 3.82 -3.43
N LEU A 46 5.21 4.59 -2.42
CA LEU A 46 6.19 5.64 -2.59
C LEU A 46 7.53 5.10 -3.12
N ALA A 47 8.05 4.05 -2.50
CA ALA A 47 9.30 3.43 -2.92
C ALA A 47 9.24 2.83 -4.34
N LEU A 48 8.09 2.28 -4.75
CA LEU A 48 7.90 1.76 -6.11
C LEU A 48 7.84 2.90 -7.15
N TYR A 49 7.17 4.00 -6.81
CA TYR A 49 7.14 5.22 -7.63
C TYR A 49 8.53 5.84 -7.80
N GLU A 50 9.28 5.99 -6.71
CA GLU A 50 10.65 6.53 -6.73
C GLU A 50 11.61 5.71 -7.60
N ARG A 51 11.35 4.41 -7.72
CA ARG A 51 12.08 3.49 -8.61
C ARG A 51 11.60 3.56 -10.06
N GLY A 52 10.62 4.40 -10.37
CA GLY A 52 10.08 4.58 -11.72
C GLY A 52 9.27 3.40 -12.24
N LEU A 53 8.76 2.55 -11.34
CA LEU A 53 8.00 1.36 -11.75
C LEU A 53 6.60 1.71 -12.27
N PHE A 54 6.02 2.81 -11.80
CA PHE A 54 4.81 3.40 -12.33
C PHE A 54 4.86 4.92 -12.15
N THR A 55 3.94 5.61 -12.83
CA THR A 55 3.72 7.06 -12.74
C THR A 55 2.51 7.37 -11.86
N TRP A 56 2.43 8.58 -11.32
CA TRP A 56 1.27 8.99 -10.54
C TRP A 56 -0.08 8.90 -11.28
N PRO A 57 -0.18 9.22 -12.59
CA PRO A 57 -1.42 8.99 -13.34
C PRO A 57 -1.82 7.51 -13.45
N GLU A 58 -0.86 6.59 -13.64
CA GLU A 58 -1.12 5.15 -13.63
C GLU A 58 -1.63 4.71 -12.24
N TRP A 59 -1.01 5.21 -11.18
CA TRP A 59 -1.45 5.01 -9.80
C TRP A 59 -2.90 5.47 -9.58
N ALA A 60 -3.20 6.71 -9.93
CA ALA A 60 -4.54 7.29 -9.78
C ALA A 60 -5.61 6.47 -10.51
N GLY A 61 -5.29 6.04 -11.74
CA GLY A 61 -6.16 5.21 -12.56
C GLY A 61 -6.45 3.85 -11.91
N ALA A 62 -5.41 3.16 -11.44
CA ALA A 62 -5.54 1.87 -10.77
C ALA A 62 -6.36 1.96 -9.48
N LEU A 63 -6.05 2.94 -8.62
CA LEU A 63 -6.78 3.16 -7.36
C LEU A 63 -8.26 3.48 -7.62
N SER A 64 -8.54 4.38 -8.57
CA SER A 64 -9.91 4.73 -8.96
C SER A 64 -10.69 3.51 -9.47
N ALA A 65 -10.05 2.64 -10.25
CA ALA A 65 -10.68 1.44 -10.78
C ALA A 65 -10.99 0.41 -9.68
N VAL A 66 -10.11 0.26 -8.69
CA VAL A 66 -10.34 -0.61 -7.52
C VAL A 66 -11.49 -0.07 -6.66
N ILE A 67 -11.46 1.21 -6.29
CA ILE A 67 -12.52 1.83 -5.47
C ILE A 67 -13.89 1.68 -6.14
N LYS A 68 -13.99 1.97 -7.45
CA LYS A 68 -15.24 1.80 -8.22
C LYS A 68 -15.75 0.36 -8.19
N ARG A 69 -14.86 -0.63 -8.30
CA ARG A 69 -15.23 -2.05 -8.20
C ARG A 69 -15.73 -2.40 -6.80
N GLY A 70 -15.07 -1.91 -5.74
CA GLY A 70 -15.50 -2.08 -4.36
C GLY A 70 -16.88 -1.49 -4.11
N GLN A 71 -17.09 -0.22 -4.49
CA GLN A 71 -18.38 0.46 -4.37
C GLN A 71 -19.49 -0.28 -5.12
N ALA A 72 -19.21 -0.77 -6.34
CA ALA A 72 -20.18 -1.57 -7.09
C ALA A 72 -20.50 -2.93 -6.43
N ALA A 73 -19.59 -3.46 -5.60
CA ALA A 73 -19.78 -4.68 -4.82
C ALA A 73 -20.47 -4.44 -3.46
N GLY A 74 -20.87 -3.21 -3.15
CA GLY A 74 -21.58 -2.85 -1.91
C GLY A 74 -20.67 -2.49 -0.74
N ASP A 75 -19.45 -2.03 -1.03
CA ASP A 75 -18.48 -1.65 -0.01
C ASP A 75 -18.94 -0.48 0.87
N CYS A 76 -18.52 -0.50 2.14
CA CYS A 76 -18.91 0.52 3.12
C CYS A 76 -18.25 1.87 2.79
N ASP A 77 -19.06 2.92 2.66
CA ASP A 77 -18.60 4.28 2.32
C ASP A 77 -18.05 5.06 3.53
N ASP A 78 -17.60 4.37 4.58
CA ASP A 78 -17.06 4.97 5.82
C ASP A 78 -15.53 5.13 5.80
N GLY A 79 -14.90 4.81 4.66
CA GLY A 79 -13.46 4.89 4.45
C GLY A 79 -12.65 3.81 5.18
N SER A 80 -13.29 2.84 5.84
CA SER A 80 -12.60 1.73 6.51
C SER A 80 -11.82 0.81 5.55
N THR A 81 -12.24 0.75 4.29
CA THR A 81 -11.63 -0.08 3.25
C THR A 81 -10.66 0.69 2.36
N TYR A 82 -10.43 1.98 2.63
CA TYR A 82 -9.60 2.83 1.76
C TYR A 82 -8.18 2.28 1.55
N TYR A 83 -7.48 1.92 2.63
CA TYR A 83 -6.13 1.33 2.50
C TYR A 83 -6.13 -0.11 1.97
N GLN A 84 -7.27 -0.81 2.02
CA GLN A 84 -7.42 -2.11 1.36
C GLN A 84 -7.51 -1.93 -0.16
N HIS A 85 -8.22 -0.90 -0.62
CA HIS A 85 -8.22 -0.51 -2.03
C HIS A 85 -6.86 -0.01 -2.49
N TRP A 86 -6.15 0.74 -1.63
CA TRP A 86 -4.77 1.15 -1.85
C TRP A 86 -3.85 -0.04 -2.09
N LEU A 87 -3.86 -1.02 -1.18
CA LEU A 87 -3.03 -2.22 -1.31
C LEU A 87 -3.37 -2.99 -2.60
N SER A 88 -4.66 -3.20 -2.87
CA SER A 88 -5.13 -3.88 -4.07
C SER A 88 -4.69 -3.18 -5.36
N ALA A 89 -4.65 -1.84 -5.36
CA ALA A 89 -4.18 -1.05 -6.51
C ALA A 89 -2.68 -1.23 -6.75
N VAL A 90 -1.86 -1.26 -5.69
CA VAL A 90 -0.42 -1.53 -5.80
C VAL A 90 -0.18 -2.93 -6.35
N GLU A 91 -0.85 -3.93 -5.78
CA GLU A 91 -0.74 -5.33 -6.21
C GLU A 91 -1.11 -5.51 -7.68
N GLN A 92 -2.19 -4.86 -8.14
CA GLN A 92 -2.59 -4.88 -9.54
C GLN A 92 -1.53 -4.23 -10.44
N LEU A 93 -1.05 -3.03 -10.09
CA LEU A 93 -0.06 -2.32 -10.90
C LEU A 93 1.25 -3.10 -11.07
N VAL A 94 1.77 -3.68 -9.99
CA VAL A 94 3.00 -4.47 -10.07
C VAL A 94 2.79 -5.78 -10.83
N SER A 95 1.58 -6.34 -10.78
CA SER A 95 1.21 -7.55 -11.53
C SER A 95 1.04 -7.28 -13.02
N ASP A 96 0.32 -6.21 -13.39
CA ASP A 96 0.10 -5.80 -14.78
C ASP A 96 1.42 -5.49 -15.50
N LYS A 97 2.42 -5.00 -14.75
CA LYS A 97 3.77 -4.72 -15.25
C LYS A 97 4.70 -5.92 -15.21
N GLY A 98 4.23 -7.09 -14.74
CA GLY A 98 5.02 -8.32 -14.66
C GLY A 98 6.16 -8.28 -13.64
N ILE A 99 6.13 -7.33 -12.70
CA ILE A 99 7.16 -7.18 -11.64
C ILE A 99 7.00 -8.28 -10.60
N VAL A 100 5.75 -8.62 -10.27
CA VAL A 100 5.38 -9.73 -9.40
C VAL A 100 4.25 -10.50 -10.09
N THR A 101 4.24 -11.83 -10.00
CA THR A 101 3.12 -12.61 -10.52
C THR A 101 2.05 -12.81 -9.45
N GLU A 102 0.79 -12.95 -9.84
CA GLU A 102 -0.29 -13.31 -8.92
C GLU A 102 0.03 -14.60 -8.13
N GLN A 103 0.67 -15.57 -8.79
CA GLN A 103 1.12 -16.80 -8.15
C GLN A 103 2.18 -16.54 -7.07
N ALA A 104 3.11 -15.60 -7.29
CA ALA A 104 4.11 -15.24 -6.29
C ALA A 104 3.49 -14.54 -5.08
N LEU A 105 2.50 -13.66 -5.30
CA LEU A 105 1.73 -13.03 -4.22
C LEU A 105 0.94 -14.06 -3.43
N ALA A 106 0.22 -14.96 -4.10
CA ALA A 106 -0.53 -16.05 -3.48
C ALA A 106 0.39 -16.95 -2.64
N LYS A 107 1.51 -17.41 -3.22
CA LYS A 107 2.50 -18.22 -2.49
C LYS A 107 3.03 -17.50 -1.25
N ARG A 108 3.25 -16.18 -1.33
CA ARG A 108 3.73 -15.38 -0.19
C ARG A 108 2.67 -15.27 0.90
N ARG A 109 1.41 -15.07 0.54
CA ARG A 109 0.27 -15.05 1.49
C ARG A 109 0.12 -16.39 2.19
N ASP A 110 0.14 -17.49 1.44
CA ASP A 110 0.02 -18.84 2.00
C ASP A 110 1.18 -19.17 2.95
N ALA A 111 2.40 -18.72 2.63
CA ALA A 111 3.56 -18.89 3.51
C ALA A 111 3.39 -18.13 4.84
N TRP A 112 2.88 -16.89 4.79
CA TRP A 112 2.59 -16.13 6.00
C TRP A 112 1.44 -16.75 6.83
N ASP A 113 0.40 -17.28 6.18
CA ASP A 113 -0.71 -17.94 6.87
C ASP A 113 -0.25 -19.21 7.59
N ARG A 114 0.57 -20.04 6.92
CA ARG A 114 1.18 -21.22 7.56
C ARG A 114 2.13 -20.83 8.70
N ALA A 115 2.95 -19.81 8.50
CA ALA A 115 3.83 -19.31 9.55
C ALA A 115 3.03 -18.83 10.78
N ALA A 116 1.91 -18.13 10.57
CA ALA A 116 1.03 -17.69 11.65
C ALA A 116 0.46 -18.89 12.43
N HIS A 117 -0.05 -19.91 11.73
CA HIS A 117 -0.57 -21.14 12.35
C HIS A 117 0.49 -21.95 13.10
N ALA A 118 1.74 -21.95 12.61
CA ALA A 118 2.85 -22.69 13.22
C ALA A 118 3.51 -21.94 14.39
N THR A 119 3.20 -20.66 14.60
CA THR A 119 3.81 -19.84 15.65
C THR A 119 3.06 -20.02 16.98
N PRO A 120 3.70 -20.51 18.06
CA PRO A 120 3.07 -20.57 19.37
C PRO A 120 2.63 -19.20 19.88
N HIS A 121 1.53 -19.15 20.64
CA HIS A 121 1.05 -17.91 21.23
C HIS A 121 2.13 -17.20 22.06
N GLY A 122 2.22 -15.87 21.90
CA GLY A 122 3.22 -15.04 22.57
C GLY A 122 4.59 -15.00 21.88
N GLN A 123 4.78 -15.72 20.77
CA GLN A 123 5.98 -15.63 19.93
C GLN A 123 5.71 -14.77 18.69
N PRO A 124 6.73 -14.09 18.14
CA PRO A 124 6.58 -13.32 16.90
C PRO A 124 6.35 -14.24 15.70
N ILE A 125 5.43 -13.85 14.82
CA ILE A 125 5.19 -14.54 13.55
C ILE A 125 6.30 -14.12 12.58
N LEU A 126 7.16 -15.07 12.20
CA LEU A 126 8.22 -14.88 11.22
C LEU A 126 7.97 -15.83 10.05
N LEU A 127 8.29 -15.43 8.81
CA LEU A 127 8.20 -16.32 7.64
C LEU A 127 9.07 -17.58 7.78
N GLU A 128 10.06 -17.59 8.67
CA GLU A 128 10.89 -18.77 8.98
C GLU A 128 10.10 -19.85 9.72
N ASN A 129 8.97 -19.48 10.32
CA ASN A 129 8.08 -20.40 11.01
C ASN A 129 7.19 -21.19 10.01
N ASP A 130 7.21 -20.87 8.70
CA ASP A 130 6.49 -21.65 7.69
C ASP A 130 7.10 -23.06 7.57
N PRO A 131 6.36 -24.13 7.90
CA PRO A 131 6.86 -25.50 7.87
C PRO A 131 7.18 -26.03 6.46
N LEU A 132 6.75 -25.32 5.40
CA LEU A 132 6.96 -25.71 4.00
C LEU A 132 8.03 -24.86 3.29
N ARG A 133 8.80 -24.07 4.03
CA ARG A 133 9.76 -23.13 3.46
C ARG A 133 11.03 -23.77 2.92
#